data_AF-A0A4P9WV34-F1
#
_entry.id   AF-A0A4P9WV34-F1
#
_cell.length_a   1.000
_cell.length_b   1.000
_cell.length_c   1.000
_cell.angle_alpha   90.00
_cell.angle_beta   90.00
_cell.angle_gamma   90.00
#
_symmetry.space_group_name_H-M   'P 1'
#
loop_
_entity.id
_entity.type
_entity.pdbx_description
1 polymer ?
#
loop_
_entity_poly.entity_id
_entity_poly.type
_entity_poly.pdbx_seq_one_letter_code
_entity_poly.pdbx_strand_id
1 'polypeptide(L)'
;SYRRLPRDYPRAPCSGRNHLCNEVLNDGFLCHPVYLSETGFVSHKKNIYEEAMHKTEEDRYEFDMTINTNLHTINLMEALIQRMADMTPDERSRFQLKDGLGGFSKTIYKRAIRRMYNKERSEEIIAALHRDPAVVAPV
;
A
#
# COMPACT_ATOMS: atom_id res chain seq x y z
N SER A 1 24.03 -10.70 23.38
CA SER A 1 25.30 -9.98 23.64
C SER A 1 25.42 -9.81 25.14
N TYR A 2 26.53 -10.21 25.77
CA TYR A 2 26.70 -10.05 27.22
C TYR A 2 27.20 -8.65 27.54
N ARG A 3 26.56 -7.96 28.50
CA ARG A 3 26.99 -6.64 28.99
C ARG A 3 27.35 -6.71 30.45
N ARG A 4 28.45 -6.05 30.83
CA ARG A 4 28.92 -5.99 32.21
C ARG A 4 28.02 -5.06 33.03
N LEU A 5 27.63 -5.49 34.22
CA LEU A 5 26.89 -4.67 35.19
C LEU A 5 27.75 -3.50 35.69
N PRO A 6 27.14 -2.34 35.95
CA PRO A 6 27.77 -1.26 36.72
C PRO A 6 28.25 -1.76 38.09
N ARG A 7 29.29 -1.13 38.64
CA ARG A 7 29.85 -1.52 39.95
C ARG A 7 28.85 -1.36 41.09
N ASP A 8 27.95 -0.40 40.97
CA ASP A 8 26.96 -0.04 42.00
C ASP A 8 25.61 -0.75 41.82
N TYR A 9 25.53 -1.76 40.94
CA TYR A 9 24.29 -2.50 40.73
C TYR A 9 23.91 -3.31 41.98
N PRO A 10 22.69 -3.15 42.52
CA PRO A 10 22.28 -3.80 43.75
C PRO A 10 22.25 -5.32 43.58
N ARG A 11 22.87 -6.04 44.51
CA ARG A 11 22.88 -7.51 44.55
C ARG A 11 21.97 -8.00 45.66
N ALA A 12 20.96 -8.79 45.31
CA ALA A 12 20.11 -9.42 46.30
C ALA A 12 20.90 -10.49 47.08
N PRO A 13 20.80 -10.56 48.42
CA PRO A 13 21.41 -11.63 49.20
C PRO A 13 20.70 -12.96 48.88
N CYS A 14 21.47 -14.01 48.58
CA CYS A 14 20.96 -15.35 48.31
C CYS A 14 21.51 -16.33 49.34
N SER A 15 20.67 -16.76 50.29
CA SER A 15 21.04 -17.65 51.40
C SER A 15 21.36 -19.09 50.98
N GLY A 16 21.02 -19.49 49.75
CA GLY A 16 21.28 -20.82 49.21
C GLY A 16 22.62 -20.98 48.47
N ARG A 17 23.48 -19.95 48.45
CA ARG A 17 24.76 -20.02 47.75
C ARG A 17 25.86 -20.64 48.60
N ASN A 18 26.44 -21.72 48.09
CA ASN A 18 27.61 -22.38 48.66
C ASN A 18 28.91 -21.85 48.03
N HIS A 19 30.07 -22.22 48.59
CA HIS A 19 31.38 -21.76 48.11
C HIS A 19 31.57 -21.96 46.60
N LEU A 20 31.26 -23.16 46.09
CA LEU A 20 31.33 -23.47 44.66
C LEU A 20 30.46 -22.54 43.80
N CYS A 21 29.26 -22.17 44.29
CA CYS A 21 28.35 -21.29 43.56
C CYS A 21 28.94 -19.87 43.38
N ASN A 22 29.74 -19.40 44.35
CA ASN A 22 30.40 -18.10 44.24
C ASN A 22 31.58 -18.10 43.27
N GLU A 23 32.15 -19.28 42.97
CA GLU A 23 33.26 -19.41 42.03
C GLU A 23 32.78 -19.52 40.57
N VAL A 24 31.66 -20.21 40.33
CA VAL A 24 31.24 -20.57 38.97
C VAL A 24 30.10 -19.72 38.40
N LEU A 25 29.28 -19.10 39.25
CA LEU A 25 28.11 -18.36 38.77
C LEU A 25 28.47 -16.93 38.34
N ASN A 26 27.90 -16.51 37.21
CA ASN A 26 28.09 -15.18 36.67
C ASN A 26 27.19 -14.15 37.38
N ASP A 27 27.82 -13.30 38.18
CA ASP A 27 27.19 -12.15 38.85
C ASP A 27 27.52 -10.80 38.19
N GLY A 28 28.36 -10.82 37.16
CA GLY A 28 28.95 -9.61 36.58
C GLY A 28 28.38 -9.21 35.22
N PHE A 29 27.71 -10.14 34.53
CA PHE A 29 27.24 -9.93 33.17
C PHE A 29 25.80 -10.39 33.01
N LEU A 30 24.98 -9.54 32.39
CA LEU A 30 23.64 -9.92 31.93
C LEU A 30 23.67 -10.23 30.44
N CYS A 31 22.85 -11.20 30.04
CA CYS A 31 22.48 -11.32 28.64
C CYS A 31 21.55 -10.16 28.30
N HIS A 32 22.03 -9.22 27.49
CA HIS A 32 21.19 -8.20 26.90
C HIS A 32 20.92 -8.64 25.45
N PRO A 33 19.67 -9.00 25.11
CA PRO A 33 19.32 -9.20 23.71
C PRO A 33 19.49 -7.85 23.02
N VAL A 34 20.42 -7.79 22.05
CA VAL A 34 20.49 -6.63 21.16
C VAL A 34 19.50 -6.96 20.06
N TYR A 35 18.30 -6.42 20.18
CA TYR A 35 17.36 -6.46 19.07
C TYR A 35 17.90 -5.50 17.99
N LEU A 36 18.26 -6.05 16.83
CA LEU A 36 18.62 -5.24 15.65
C LEU A 36 17.50 -4.27 15.24
N SER A 37 16.27 -4.49 15.70
CA SER A 37 15.14 -3.59 15.51
C SER A 37 15.16 -2.34 16.40
N GLU A 38 15.96 -2.31 17.48
CA GLU A 38 16.00 -1.18 18.44
C GLU A 38 17.16 -0.21 18.20
N THR A 39 18.15 -0.59 17.40
CA THR A 39 19.06 0.37 16.77
C THR A 39 18.35 0.89 15.53
N GLY A 40 17.81 2.10 15.62
CA GLY A 40 16.92 2.71 14.61
C GLY A 40 17.32 2.38 13.18
N PHE A 41 16.32 2.16 12.33
CA PHE A 41 16.36 1.61 10.97
C PHE A 41 17.43 2.26 10.06
N VAL A 42 18.71 1.99 10.32
CA VAL A 42 19.77 2.21 9.36
C VAL A 42 19.65 1.00 8.45
N SER A 43 18.81 1.13 7.43
CA SER A 43 18.91 0.29 6.25
C SER A 43 20.37 0.35 5.84
N HIS A 44 21.16 -0.67 6.21
CA HIS A 44 22.55 -0.80 5.80
C HIS A 44 22.59 -0.47 4.33
N LYS A 45 23.50 0.41 3.90
CA LYS A 45 23.63 0.81 2.49
C LYS A 45 23.67 -0.47 1.66
N LYS A 46 22.53 -0.73 1.02
CA LYS A 46 22.20 -1.99 0.37
C LYS A 46 23.08 -2.13 -0.85
N ASN A 47 23.41 -3.36 -1.19
CA ASN A 47 24.16 -3.65 -2.40
C ASN A 47 23.46 -2.99 -3.60
N ILE A 48 24.20 -2.50 -4.61
CA ILE A 48 23.62 -1.86 -5.81
C ILE A 48 22.59 -2.79 -6.46
N TYR A 49 22.82 -4.10 -6.41
CA TYR A 49 21.89 -5.11 -6.91
C TYR A 49 20.60 -5.21 -6.08
N GLU A 50 20.67 -5.04 -4.76
CA GLU A 50 19.50 -5.05 -3.90
C GLU A 50 18.65 -3.79 -4.10
N GLU A 51 19.29 -2.62 -4.25
CA GLU A 51 18.59 -1.38 -4.57
C GLU A 51 17.90 -1.45 -5.95
N ALA A 52 18.60 -1.99 -6.96
CA ALA A 52 18.03 -2.22 -8.28
C ALA A 52 16.85 -3.21 -8.26
N MET A 53 16.96 -4.28 -7.47
CA MET A 53 15.88 -5.25 -7.30
C MET A 53 14.67 -4.62 -6.59
N HIS A 54 14.88 -3.84 -5.53
CA HIS A 54 13.80 -3.13 -4.84
C HIS A 54 13.09 -2.15 -5.76
N LYS A 55 13.84 -1.35 -6.52
CA LYS A 55 13.27 -0.41 -7.49
C LYS A 55 12.46 -1.14 -8.58
N THR A 56 13.00 -2.25 -9.09
CA THR A 56 12.29 -3.07 -10.09
C THR A 56 10.98 -3.61 -9.52
N GLU A 57 10.96 -4.00 -8.25
CA GLU A 57 9.74 -4.48 -7.58
C GLU A 57 8.71 -3.36 -7.38
N GLU A 58 9.15 -2.16 -6.99
CA GLU A 58 8.28 -0.99 -6.88
C GLU A 58 7.67 -0.61 -8.23
N ASP A 59 8.49 -0.56 -9.29
CA ASP A 59 8.04 -0.28 -10.65
C ASP A 59 7.02 -1.34 -11.12
N ARG A 60 7.31 -2.63 -10.88
CA ARG A 60 6.42 -3.74 -11.21
C ARG A 60 5.08 -3.61 -10.50
N TYR A 61 5.09 -3.30 -9.21
CA TYR A 61 3.88 -3.08 -8.42
C TYR A 61 3.06 -1.91 -8.97
N GLU A 62 3.70 -0.79 -9.30
CA GLU A 62 2.99 0.37 -9.85
C GLU A 62 2.35 0.06 -11.20
N PHE A 63 3.06 -0.66 -12.08
CA PHE A 63 2.51 -1.09 -13.36
C PHE A 63 1.33 -2.03 -13.18
N ASP A 64 1.45 -3.05 -12.34
CA ASP A 64 0.37 -3.99 -12.07
C ASP A 64 -0.88 -3.28 -11.52
N MET A 65 -0.70 -2.38 -10.53
CA MET A 65 -1.80 -1.59 -10.00
C MET A 65 -2.49 -0.73 -11.07
N THR A 66 -1.72 -0.17 -11.99
CA THR A 66 -2.23 0.67 -13.09
C THR A 66 -2.98 -0.16 -14.12
N ILE A 67 -2.41 -1.30 -14.52
CA ILE A 67 -3.03 -2.24 -15.46
C ILE A 67 -4.37 -2.72 -14.90
N ASN A 68 -4.39 -3.18 -13.64
CA ASN A 68 -5.61 -3.65 -12.99
C ASN A 68 -6.68 -2.55 -12.86
N THR A 69 -6.26 -1.32 -12.54
CA THR A 69 -7.16 -0.15 -12.49
C THR A 69 -7.78 0.16 -13.85
N ASN A 70 -6.98 0.09 -14.92
CA ASN A 70 -7.45 0.33 -16.29
C ASN A 70 -8.38 -0.78 -16.77
N LEU A 71 -8.02 -2.05 -16.58
CA LEU A 71 -8.86 -3.20 -16.94
C LEU A 71 -10.21 -3.15 -16.23
N HIS A 72 -10.23 -2.83 -14.94
CA HIS A 72 -11.48 -2.65 -14.20
C HIS A 72 -12.35 -1.53 -14.80
N THR A 73 -11.71 -0.42 -15.20
CA THR A 73 -12.41 0.72 -15.79
C THR A 73 -12.96 0.38 -17.18
N ILE A 74 -12.22 -0.37 -17.99
CA ILE A 74 -12.67 -0.85 -19.31
C ILE A 74 -13.90 -1.74 -19.15
N ASN A 75 -13.85 -2.77 -18.30
CA ASN A 75 -14.98 -3.67 -18.08
C ASN A 75 -16.25 -2.91 -17.64
N LEU A 76 -16.07 -1.89 -16.80
CA LEU A 76 -17.17 -1.05 -16.33
C LEU A 76 -17.74 -0.18 -17.47
N MET A 77 -16.90 0.41 -18.32
CA MET A 77 -17.36 1.17 -19.49
C MET A 77 -18.02 0.28 -20.54
N GLU A 78 -17.49 -0.91 -20.81
CA GLU A 78 -18.07 -1.87 -21.75
C GLU A 78 -19.49 -2.29 -21.33
N ALA A 79 -19.68 -2.60 -20.05
CA ALA A 79 -21.01 -2.92 -19.51
C ALA A 79 -21.99 -1.73 -19.65
N LEU A 80 -21.49 -0.50 -19.47
CA LEU A 80 -22.30 0.69 -19.69
C LEU A 80 -22.66 0.90 -21.16
N ILE A 81 -21.71 0.70 -22.07
CA ILE A 81 -21.92 0.85 -23.52
C ILE A 81 -22.93 -0.19 -24.00
N GLN A 82 -22.81 -1.45 -23.58
CA GLN A 82 -23.78 -2.50 -23.88
C GLN A 82 -25.18 -2.13 -23.39
N ARG A 83 -25.29 -1.67 -22.14
CA ARG A 83 -26.57 -1.21 -21.57
C ARG A 83 -27.17 -0.05 -22.37
N MET A 84 -26.36 0.87 -22.88
CA MET A 84 -26.84 1.98 -23.72
C MET A 84 -27.19 1.57 -25.14
N ALA A 85 -26.61 0.47 -25.66
CA ALA A 85 -26.94 -0.07 -26.97
C ALA A 85 -28.34 -0.70 -27.00
N ASP A 86 -28.78 -1.27 -25.87
CA ASP A 86 -30.12 -1.85 -25.71
C ASP A 86 -31.22 -0.80 -25.47
N MET A 87 -30.86 0.44 -25.15
CA MET A 87 -31.81 1.53 -24.88
C MET A 87 -32.35 2.15 -26.16
N THR A 88 -33.61 2.60 -26.11
CA THR A 88 -34.18 3.40 -27.20
C THR A 88 -33.49 4.78 -27.30
N PRO A 89 -33.54 5.46 -28.45
CA PRO A 89 -32.91 6.77 -28.62
C PRO A 89 -33.40 7.82 -27.60
N ASP A 90 -34.69 7.79 -27.27
CA ASP A 90 -35.31 8.69 -26.31
C ASP A 90 -34.83 8.41 -24.88
N GLU A 91 -34.77 7.14 -24.49
CA GLU A 91 -34.23 6.73 -23.19
C GLU A 91 -32.75 7.06 -23.05
N ARG A 92 -31.98 6.82 -24.12
CA ARG A 92 -30.54 7.13 -24.16
C ARG A 92 -30.27 8.62 -24.00
N SER A 93 -31.12 9.48 -24.56
CA SER A 93 -30.99 10.95 -24.40
C SER A 93 -31.26 11.45 -22.97
N ARG A 94 -32.03 10.69 -22.19
CA ARG A 94 -32.39 11.02 -20.80
C ARG A 94 -31.57 10.24 -19.77
N PHE A 95 -30.69 9.35 -20.22
CA PHE A 95 -29.94 8.45 -19.35
C PHE A 95 -28.84 9.21 -18.61
N GLN A 96 -28.94 9.26 -17.29
CA GLN A 96 -27.95 9.86 -16.40
C GLN A 96 -27.35 8.81 -15.48
N LEU A 97 -26.03 8.86 -15.31
CA LEU A 97 -25.30 7.90 -14.48
C LEU A 97 -25.17 8.41 -13.05
N LYS A 98 -25.58 7.57 -12.10
CA LYS A 98 -25.31 7.81 -10.68
C LYS A 98 -23.81 7.70 -10.39
N ASP A 99 -23.42 8.35 -9.31
CA ASP A 99 -22.10 8.25 -8.71
C ASP A 99 -21.61 6.79 -8.62
N GLY A 100 -20.43 6.51 -9.14
CA GLY A 100 -19.85 5.16 -9.13
C GLY A 100 -20.08 4.36 -10.41
N LEU A 101 -20.82 4.91 -11.39
CA LEU A 101 -20.99 4.30 -12.72
C LEU A 101 -21.56 2.85 -12.69
N GLY A 102 -22.26 2.49 -11.61
CA GLY A 102 -22.79 1.14 -11.40
C GLY A 102 -21.80 0.14 -10.77
N GLY A 103 -20.55 0.55 -10.49
CA GLY A 103 -19.56 -0.26 -9.79
C GLY A 103 -19.57 -0.08 -8.26
N PHE A 104 -18.82 -0.93 -7.56
CA PHE A 104 -18.68 -0.88 -6.10
C PHE A 104 -17.81 0.27 -5.60
N SER A 105 -16.90 0.79 -6.45
CA SER A 105 -15.94 1.82 -6.06
C SER A 105 -16.08 3.09 -6.90
N LYS A 106 -16.18 4.22 -6.20
CA LYS A 106 -16.22 5.55 -6.82
C LYS A 106 -14.85 6.09 -7.21
N THR A 107 -13.76 5.46 -6.78
CA THR A 107 -12.41 6.02 -6.88
C THR A 107 -11.56 5.39 -7.98
N ILE A 108 -11.79 4.12 -8.30
CA ILE A 108 -10.95 3.36 -9.25
C ILE A 108 -11.01 3.99 -10.64
N TYR A 109 -12.21 4.15 -11.21
CA TYR A 109 -12.37 4.78 -12.53
C TYR A 109 -11.91 6.24 -12.54
N LYS A 110 -12.15 7.00 -11.46
CA LYS A 110 -11.68 8.39 -11.35
C LYS A 110 -10.16 8.46 -11.39
N ARG A 111 -9.47 7.50 -10.76
CA ARG A 111 -8.01 7.40 -10.77
C ARG A 111 -7.48 7.05 -12.16
N ALA A 112 -8.12 6.12 -12.86
CA ALA A 112 -7.77 5.78 -14.25
C ALA A 112 -7.87 7.01 -15.17
N ILE A 113 -9.02 7.71 -15.15
CA ILE A 113 -9.27 8.88 -16.00
C ILE A 113 -8.32 10.04 -15.64
N ARG A 114 -8.09 10.29 -14.35
CA ARG A 114 -7.10 11.29 -13.86
C ARG A 114 -5.70 11.02 -14.36
N ARG A 115 -5.28 9.76 -14.40
CA ARG A 115 -3.96 9.35 -14.89
C ARG A 115 -3.82 9.56 -16.41
N MET A 116 -4.90 9.44 -17.17
CA MET A 116 -4.88 9.63 -18.63
C MET A 116 -4.95 11.10 -19.07
N TYR A 117 -5.86 11.89 -18.47
CA TYR A 117 -6.22 13.22 -18.98
C TYR A 117 -5.68 14.40 -18.16
N ASN A 118 -4.85 14.14 -17.14
CA ASN A 118 -4.45 15.10 -16.11
C ASN A 118 -5.62 15.55 -15.22
N LYS A 119 -5.30 16.14 -14.07
CA LYS A 119 -6.28 16.44 -13.02
C LYS A 119 -7.42 17.35 -13.49
N GLU A 120 -7.13 18.45 -14.17
CA GLU A 120 -8.13 19.44 -14.59
C GLU A 120 -9.14 18.86 -15.60
N ARG A 121 -8.66 18.33 -16.73
CA ARG A 121 -9.55 17.75 -17.76
C ARG A 121 -10.28 16.51 -17.28
N SER A 122 -9.70 15.74 -16.36
CA SER A 122 -10.36 14.54 -15.84
C SER A 122 -11.64 14.87 -15.08
N GLU A 123 -11.69 15.99 -14.36
CA GLU A 123 -12.88 16.38 -13.61
C GLU A 123 -14.02 16.80 -14.56
N GLU A 124 -13.68 17.51 -15.63
CA GLU A 124 -14.61 17.85 -16.71
C GLU A 124 -15.16 16.60 -17.40
N ILE A 125 -14.28 15.65 -17.76
CA ILE A 125 -14.68 14.38 -18.41
C ILE A 125 -15.58 13.55 -17.50
N ILE A 126 -15.25 13.45 -16.21
CA ILE A 126 -16.07 12.71 -15.23
C ILE A 126 -17.43 13.39 -15.08
N ALA A 127 -17.49 14.71 -14.98
CA ALA A 127 -18.76 15.44 -14.90
C ALA A 127 -19.61 15.25 -16.17
N ALA A 128 -18.98 15.32 -17.35
CA ALA A 128 -19.65 15.10 -18.63
C ALA A 128 -20.16 13.66 -18.75
N LEU A 129 -19.39 12.67 -18.29
CA LEU A 129 -19.78 11.26 -18.28
C LEU A 129 -21.02 11.01 -17.40
N HIS A 130 -21.16 11.73 -16.29
CA HIS A 130 -22.36 11.63 -15.45
C HIS A 130 -23.59 12.30 -16.05
N ARG A 131 -23.38 13.43 -16.73
CA ARG A 131 -24.46 14.24 -17.33
C ARG A 131 -25.00 13.61 -18.60
N ASP A 132 -24.12 13.32 -19.56
CA ASP A 132 -24.45 12.88 -20.92
C ASP A 132 -23.56 11.68 -21.33
N PRO A 133 -23.71 10.51 -20.68
CA PRO A 133 -22.87 9.33 -20.94
C PRO A 133 -22.94 8.84 -22.39
N ALA A 134 -24.09 9.02 -23.04
CA ALA A 134 -24.32 8.63 -24.42
C ALA A 134 -23.42 9.35 -25.43
N VAL A 135 -22.87 10.51 -25.07
CA VAL A 135 -21.98 11.34 -25.90
C VAL A 135 -20.52 11.11 -25.55
N VAL A 136 -20.21 10.91 -24.27
CA VAL A 136 -18.82 10.79 -23.77
C VAL A 136 -18.27 9.36 -23.91
N ALA A 137 -19.12 8.35 -23.76
CA ALA A 137 -18.69 6.95 -23.80
C ALA A 137 -18.39 6.40 -25.22
N PRO A 138 -19.08 6.78 -26.31
CA PRO A 138 -18.73 6.32 -27.64
C PRO A 138 -17.64 7.21 -28.25
N VAL A 139 -16.38 6.85 -27.98
CA VAL A 139 -15.20 7.23 -28.79
C VAL A 139 -14.33 5.99 -28.97
#